data_AF-A0A7X7ZR78-F1
#
_entry.id   AF-A0A7X7ZR78-F1
#
_cell.length_a   1.000
_cell.length_b   1.000
_cell.length_c   1.000
_cell.angle_alpha   90.00
_cell.angle_beta   90.00
_cell.angle_gamma   90.00
#
_symmetry.space_group_name_H-M   'P 1'
#
loop_
_entity.id
_entity.type
_entity.pdbx_description
1 polymer ?
#
loop_
_entity_poly.entity_id
_entity_poly.type
_entity_poly.pdbx_seq_one_letter_code
_entity_poly.pdbx_strand_id
1 'polypeptide(L)'
;MKLMECVPNFSEGRDKTVLEAIASAIRSVKNAVLLDVDPGADTNRTVFTLAGEPEAVVEAAFQAIRKASELIDMSKHHGEHPRMGATDVCPFIPISGMTMEECAEYARKLGKRVGEELGIPVYLYENAASKEEWRNLANVRSGEYEALPQKAQDPAWKPDFGPHAFNPRSGATAISAREFLIAYNINLNTRDKKKAHALALTIRERGKPARDEAGKLIRDADGNRVIIPGLFSHCKAVGWYIDSYDRAQISINLTNYKVTPPHLVLEKVRELAAEMGIQITGSELVGLIPKAALLEAGKFYLRRMDESTGIPERMIMETAIQSMGLAELGPFDLDKKVIEYAIARSDSLCSLSLESFADLLSTDSPAPGGGSVAALCLSLSGALSAMVANLTVDKKGYESVQETVRELAPRGQEIKLQALQCIDADTDAFNAMMEAMRLPKKTDEEIAVRNAEMERTTQQAILVPFRTLELAWEAMQLADKVADVGNANAISDAGVAALTALSAAKAADYNILINLPGSTDEAFKADIKTRAGELVSKCQTLADAIETKIRNRF
;
A
#
# COMPACT_ATOMS: atom_id res chain seq x y z
N MET A 1 0.71 -7.12 8.98
CA MET A 1 -0.02 -6.09 9.73
C MET A 1 -1.09 -5.48 8.82
N LYS A 2 -2.28 -5.17 9.36
CA LYS A 2 -3.33 -4.47 8.59
C LYS A 2 -3.01 -2.98 8.55
N LEU A 3 -3.02 -2.38 7.37
CA LEU A 3 -2.71 -0.98 7.16
C LEU A 3 -3.78 -0.32 6.31
N MET A 4 -4.22 0.85 6.77
CA MET A 4 -5.25 1.66 6.13
C MET A 4 -4.75 3.09 5.96
N GLU A 5 -5.04 3.69 4.81
CA GLU A 5 -4.86 5.12 4.58
C GLU A 5 -6.21 5.83 4.82
N CYS A 6 -6.16 7.06 5.31
CA CYS A 6 -7.28 7.98 5.29
C CYS A 6 -6.83 9.31 4.67
N VAL A 7 -7.65 9.84 3.75
CA VAL A 7 -7.33 11.08 3.02
C VAL A 7 -8.40 12.15 3.25
N PRO A 8 -8.57 12.65 4.49
CA PRO A 8 -9.59 13.64 4.78
C PRO A 8 -9.30 14.97 4.11
N ASN A 9 -10.37 15.62 3.70
CA ASN A 9 -10.33 16.84 2.94
C ASN A 9 -11.04 17.97 3.70
N PHE A 10 -10.28 18.98 4.11
CA PHE A 10 -10.77 20.07 4.93
C PHE A 10 -10.95 21.34 4.10
N SER A 11 -12.06 22.04 4.34
CA SER A 11 -12.41 23.31 3.70
C SER A 11 -11.65 24.48 4.34
N GLU A 12 -10.32 24.42 4.29
CA GLU A 12 -9.39 25.48 4.69
C GLU A 12 -8.10 25.29 3.91
N GLY A 13 -7.56 26.34 3.29
CA GLY A 13 -6.33 26.28 2.49
C GLY A 13 -5.35 27.44 2.74
N ARG A 14 -5.66 28.32 3.70
CA ARG A 14 -5.00 29.61 3.90
C ARG A 14 -4.51 29.79 5.33
N ASP A 15 -5.34 29.48 6.34
CA ASP A 15 -4.99 29.64 7.75
C ASP A 15 -4.16 28.45 8.27
N LYS A 16 -2.84 28.67 8.33
CA LYS A 16 -1.88 27.68 8.83
C LYS A 16 -2.12 27.28 10.29
N THR A 17 -2.72 28.14 11.11
CA THR A 17 -3.01 27.85 12.52
C THR A 17 -4.10 26.80 12.64
N VAL A 18 -5.14 26.91 11.80
CA VAL A 18 -6.23 25.93 11.73
C VAL A 18 -5.68 24.59 11.22
N LEU A 19 -4.89 24.61 10.16
CA LEU A 19 -4.29 23.41 9.59
C LEU A 19 -3.37 22.69 10.58
N GLU A 20 -2.53 23.42 11.32
CA GLU A 20 -1.64 22.83 12.32
C GLU A 20 -2.41 22.28 13.53
N ALA A 21 -3.52 22.91 13.93
CA ALA A 21 -4.37 22.39 15.00
C ALA A 21 -5.02 21.05 14.60
N ILE A 22 -5.47 20.92 13.34
CA ILE A 22 -5.99 19.66 12.79
C ILE A 22 -4.87 18.62 12.69
N ALA A 23 -3.69 19.00 12.19
CA ALA A 23 -2.50 18.13 12.11
C ALA A 23 -2.10 17.59 13.48
N SER A 24 -2.06 18.45 14.51
CA SER A 24 -1.74 18.06 15.88
C SER A 24 -2.76 17.10 16.47
N ALA A 25 -4.05 17.21 16.12
CA ALA A 25 -5.06 16.26 16.56
C ALA A 25 -4.79 14.86 16.00
N ILE A 26 -4.40 14.77 14.72
CA ILE A 26 -4.00 13.50 14.08
C ILE A 26 -2.75 12.92 14.76
N ARG A 27 -1.69 13.73 14.92
CA ARG A 27 -0.42 13.29 15.51
C ARG A 27 -0.52 12.85 16.97
N SER A 28 -1.59 13.23 17.68
CA SER A 28 -1.83 12.81 19.06
C SER A 28 -2.28 11.35 19.19
N VAL A 29 -2.70 10.71 18.10
CA VAL A 29 -3.19 9.34 18.10
C VAL A 29 -2.05 8.36 17.84
N LYS A 30 -1.78 7.50 18.82
CA LYS A 30 -0.76 6.44 18.71
C LYS A 30 -1.14 5.47 17.59
N ASN A 31 -0.13 4.97 16.86
CA ASN A 31 -0.27 4.04 15.71
C ASN A 31 -0.98 4.63 14.48
N ALA A 32 -1.17 5.95 14.42
CA ALA A 32 -1.53 6.69 13.20
C ALA A 32 -0.43 7.71 12.88
N VAL A 33 -0.04 7.80 11.62
CA VAL A 33 1.01 8.69 11.14
C VAL A 33 0.41 9.67 10.16
N LEU A 34 0.63 10.97 10.38
CA LEU A 34 0.33 12.01 9.40
C LEU A 34 1.48 12.04 8.37
N LEU A 35 1.18 11.66 7.14
CA LEU A 35 2.16 11.50 6.06
C LEU A 35 2.33 12.77 5.23
N ASP A 36 1.23 13.46 4.93
CA ASP A 36 1.26 14.63 4.06
C ASP A 36 0.14 15.63 4.40
N VAL A 37 0.40 16.90 4.11
CA VAL A 37 -0.55 18.01 4.22
C VAL A 37 -0.35 18.92 3.01
N ASP A 38 -1.31 18.88 2.08
CA ASP A 38 -1.26 19.59 0.80
C ASP A 38 -2.30 20.73 0.75
N PRO A 39 -1.93 21.96 1.15
CA PRO A 39 -2.83 23.10 1.17
C PRO A 39 -2.93 23.79 -0.21
N GLY A 40 -4.15 23.92 -0.71
CA GLY A 40 -4.47 24.73 -1.88
C GLY A 40 -5.08 26.07 -1.49
N ALA A 41 -4.30 27.15 -1.58
CA ALA A 41 -4.75 28.50 -1.22
C ALA A 41 -5.88 29.02 -2.13
N ASP A 42 -5.80 28.73 -3.43
CA ASP A 42 -6.80 29.13 -4.43
C ASP A 42 -8.08 28.30 -4.33
N THR A 43 -7.92 26.98 -4.14
CA THR A 43 -9.04 26.05 -3.92
C THR A 43 -9.66 26.19 -2.53
N ASN A 44 -8.98 26.91 -1.62
CA ASN A 44 -9.30 27.06 -0.19
C ASN A 44 -9.64 25.72 0.49
N ARG A 45 -8.79 24.74 0.24
CA ARG A 45 -8.96 23.33 0.60
C ARG A 45 -7.60 22.75 0.93
N THR A 46 -7.53 21.90 1.95
CA THR A 46 -6.31 21.13 2.27
C THR A 46 -6.61 19.65 2.31
N VAL A 47 -5.76 18.88 1.64
CA VAL A 47 -5.79 17.42 1.68
C VAL A 47 -4.79 16.95 2.72
N PHE A 48 -5.26 16.15 3.67
CA PHE A 48 -4.39 15.48 4.63
C PHE A 48 -4.30 14.03 4.22
N THR A 49 -3.12 13.45 4.37
CA THR A 49 -2.92 12.01 4.18
C THR A 49 -2.38 11.44 5.47
N LEU A 50 -3.10 10.49 6.06
CA LEU A 50 -2.64 9.73 7.21
C LEU A 50 -2.78 8.23 6.96
N ALA A 51 -1.98 7.43 7.64
CA ALA A 51 -2.05 5.98 7.54
C ALA A 51 -1.59 5.31 8.83
N GLY A 52 -1.95 4.05 9.01
CA GLY A 52 -1.61 3.29 10.20
C GLY A 52 -2.55 2.11 10.44
N GLU A 53 -2.62 1.68 11.70
CA GLU A 53 -3.55 0.62 12.10
C GLU A 53 -5.00 1.10 11.97
N PRO A 54 -5.95 0.23 11.57
CA PRO A 54 -7.28 0.69 11.18
C PRO A 54 -8.03 1.47 12.26
N GLU A 55 -8.00 0.98 13.50
CA GLU A 55 -8.67 1.64 14.63
C GLU A 55 -8.02 2.99 14.99
N ALA A 56 -6.68 3.06 14.93
CA ALA A 56 -5.94 4.29 15.16
C ALA A 56 -6.24 5.34 14.07
N VAL A 57 -6.33 4.90 12.80
CA VAL A 57 -6.66 5.77 11.67
C VAL A 57 -8.09 6.31 11.78
N VAL A 58 -9.06 5.49 12.21
CA VAL A 58 -10.43 5.95 12.47
C VAL A 58 -10.48 6.96 13.62
N GLU A 59 -9.76 6.71 14.71
CA GLU A 59 -9.67 7.66 15.83
C GLU A 59 -9.04 8.99 15.37
N ALA A 60 -7.92 8.94 14.65
CA ALA A 60 -7.26 10.12 14.13
C ALA A 60 -8.15 10.93 13.17
N ALA A 61 -8.87 10.25 12.27
CA ALA A 61 -9.84 10.88 11.37
C ALA A 61 -10.98 11.55 12.15
N PHE A 62 -11.53 10.87 13.17
CA PHE A 62 -12.57 11.45 14.03
C PHE A 62 -12.07 12.70 14.76
N GLN A 63 -10.88 12.65 15.35
CA GLN A 63 -10.27 13.78 16.05
C GLN A 63 -10.03 14.97 15.12
N ALA A 64 -9.59 14.71 13.89
CA ALA A 64 -9.40 15.72 12.87
C ALA A 64 -10.72 16.38 12.45
N ILE A 65 -11.77 15.58 12.22
CA ILE A 65 -13.13 16.08 11.89
C ILE A 65 -13.69 16.93 13.03
N ARG A 66 -13.55 16.49 14.28
CA ARG A 66 -13.96 17.25 15.47
C ARG A 66 -13.23 18.59 15.54
N LYS A 67 -11.91 18.59 15.35
CA LYS A 67 -11.12 19.82 15.37
C LYS A 67 -11.50 20.77 14.24
N ALA A 68 -11.73 20.23 13.04
CA ALA A 68 -12.18 21.00 11.89
C ALA A 68 -13.57 21.65 12.11
N SER A 69 -14.53 20.93 12.71
CA SER A 69 -15.86 21.48 12.99
C SER A 69 -15.85 22.57 14.08
N GLU A 70 -14.86 22.54 14.98
CA GLU A 70 -14.62 23.59 15.97
C GLU A 70 -13.98 24.85 15.34
N LEU A 71 -13.12 24.70 14.33
CA LEU A 71 -12.28 25.80 13.83
C LEU A 71 -12.76 26.41 12.51
N ILE A 72 -13.44 25.64 11.66
CA ILE A 72 -13.89 26.07 10.33
C ILE A 72 -15.38 26.43 10.39
N ASP A 73 -15.70 27.65 9.96
CA ASP A 73 -17.08 28.16 9.84
C ASP A 73 -17.48 28.21 8.36
N MET A 74 -18.22 27.19 7.91
CA MET A 74 -18.65 27.05 6.51
C MET A 74 -19.54 28.19 6.04
N SER A 75 -20.24 28.90 6.93
CA SER A 75 -21.06 30.06 6.56
C SER A 75 -20.24 31.22 5.99
N LYS A 76 -18.92 31.22 6.21
CA LYS A 76 -17.97 32.22 5.71
C LYS A 76 -17.01 31.64 4.67
N HIS A 77 -17.10 30.35 4.36
CA HIS A 77 -16.15 29.68 3.49
C HIS A 77 -16.51 29.84 2.00
N HIS A 78 -15.53 30.26 1.22
CA HIS A 78 -15.58 30.25 -0.24
C HIS A 78 -14.25 29.73 -0.81
N GLY A 79 -14.33 28.95 -1.88
CA GLY A 79 -13.18 28.39 -2.60
C GLY A 79 -13.60 27.97 -4.02
N GLU A 80 -12.63 27.87 -4.94
CA GLU A 80 -12.91 27.48 -6.33
C GLU A 80 -13.20 25.97 -6.49
N HIS A 81 -12.84 25.18 -5.49
CA HIS A 81 -13.15 23.75 -5.46
C HIS A 81 -14.51 23.54 -4.82
N PRO A 82 -15.37 22.65 -5.37
CA PRO A 82 -16.62 22.28 -4.71
C PRO A 82 -16.39 21.91 -3.25
N ARG A 83 -17.38 22.14 -2.39
CA ARG A 83 -17.33 21.81 -0.95
C ARG A 83 -18.72 21.73 -0.35
N MET A 84 -18.94 20.88 0.64
CA MET A 84 -20.21 20.85 1.39
C MET A 84 -20.06 20.88 2.91
N GLY A 85 -18.84 20.79 3.45
CA GLY A 85 -18.63 20.85 4.89
C GLY A 85 -17.21 21.22 5.28
N ALA A 86 -17.02 21.51 6.58
CA ALA A 86 -15.73 21.80 7.19
C ALA A 86 -14.74 20.65 6.93
N THR A 87 -15.23 19.42 7.09
CA THR A 87 -14.69 18.24 6.42
C THR A 87 -15.62 17.88 5.27
N ASP A 88 -15.11 17.99 4.05
CA ASP A 88 -15.86 17.73 2.83
C ASP A 88 -15.97 16.22 2.54
N VAL A 89 -14.82 15.56 2.43
CA VAL A 89 -14.74 14.10 2.25
C VAL A 89 -13.72 13.47 3.18
N CYS A 90 -13.96 12.23 3.60
CA CYS A 90 -13.05 11.45 4.44
C CYS A 90 -13.04 9.96 4.00
N PRO A 91 -12.38 9.63 2.87
CA PRO A 91 -12.24 8.26 2.39
C PRO A 91 -11.20 7.46 3.18
N PHE A 92 -11.47 6.15 3.33
CA PHE A 92 -10.52 5.12 3.74
C PHE A 92 -10.07 4.28 2.53
N ILE A 93 -8.80 3.88 2.53
CA ILE A 93 -8.20 3.10 1.43
C ILE A 93 -7.42 1.92 2.02
N PRO A 94 -7.62 0.68 1.51
CA PRO A 94 -6.83 -0.46 1.94
C PRO A 94 -5.39 -0.36 1.41
N ILE A 95 -4.40 -0.46 2.29
CA ILE A 95 -2.96 -0.51 1.91
C ILE A 95 -2.48 -1.96 1.91
N SER A 96 -2.54 -2.64 3.06
CA SER A 96 -1.99 -3.98 3.23
C SER A 96 -2.80 -4.81 4.22
N GLY A 97 -3.02 -6.09 3.90
CA GLY A 97 -3.76 -7.02 4.76
C GLY A 97 -5.23 -6.65 4.99
N MET A 98 -5.80 -5.79 4.15
CA MET A 98 -7.18 -5.30 4.27
C MET A 98 -7.93 -5.37 2.95
N THR A 99 -9.22 -5.68 3.05
CA THR A 99 -10.17 -5.66 1.95
C THR A 99 -10.86 -4.31 1.85
N MET A 100 -11.47 -4.05 0.69
CA MET A 100 -12.30 -2.85 0.49
C MET A 100 -13.53 -2.83 1.42
N GLU A 101 -14.14 -4.00 1.65
CA GLU A 101 -15.33 -4.11 2.51
C GLU A 101 -14.99 -3.79 3.97
N GLU A 102 -13.86 -4.29 4.49
CA GLU A 102 -13.41 -3.92 5.84
C GLU A 102 -13.21 -2.40 5.95
N CYS A 103 -12.65 -1.74 4.94
CA CYS A 103 -12.55 -0.28 4.93
C CYS A 103 -13.92 0.40 4.90
N ALA A 104 -14.90 -0.18 4.18
CA ALA A 104 -16.27 0.32 4.14
C ALA A 104 -16.97 0.19 5.51
N GLU A 105 -16.70 -0.88 6.25
CA GLU A 105 -17.17 -1.06 7.64
C GLU A 105 -16.57 0.02 8.56
N TYR A 106 -15.27 0.30 8.45
CA TYR A 106 -14.64 1.41 9.19
C TYR A 106 -15.21 2.78 8.79
N ALA A 107 -15.53 3.00 7.51
CA ALA A 107 -16.23 4.20 7.04
C ALA A 107 -17.61 4.36 7.71
N ARG A 108 -18.37 3.27 7.81
CA ARG A 108 -19.67 3.25 8.52
C ARG A 108 -19.48 3.54 10.02
N LYS A 109 -18.46 2.95 10.66
CA LYS A 109 -18.13 3.17 12.08
C LYS A 109 -17.80 4.64 12.35
N LEU A 110 -16.93 5.24 11.53
CA LEU A 110 -16.60 6.67 11.63
C LEU A 110 -17.84 7.53 11.39
N GLY A 111 -18.60 7.26 10.33
CA GLY A 111 -19.79 8.04 9.97
C GLY A 111 -20.85 8.05 11.07
N LYS A 112 -21.12 6.90 11.68
CA LYS A 112 -22.02 6.80 12.83
C LYS A 112 -21.56 7.69 13.97
N ARG A 113 -20.27 7.59 14.34
CA ARG A 113 -19.68 8.34 15.44
C ARG A 113 -19.68 9.86 15.19
N VAL A 114 -19.33 10.29 13.98
CA VAL A 114 -19.39 11.71 13.57
C VAL A 114 -20.82 12.23 13.62
N GLY A 115 -21.80 11.44 13.15
CA GLY A 115 -23.20 11.81 13.18
C GLY A 115 -23.76 11.93 14.59
N GLU A 116 -23.46 10.96 15.46
CA GLU A 116 -24.00 10.87 16.82
C GLU A 116 -23.30 11.83 17.81
N GLU A 117 -21.96 11.90 17.79
CA GLU A 117 -21.19 12.68 18.77
C GLU A 117 -21.02 14.15 18.37
N LEU A 118 -20.96 14.46 17.07
CA LEU A 118 -20.70 15.82 16.57
C LEU A 118 -21.95 16.50 15.99
N GLY A 119 -23.04 15.76 15.78
CA GLY A 119 -24.28 16.31 15.21
C GLY A 119 -24.13 16.78 13.76
N ILE A 120 -23.24 16.14 12.99
CA ILE A 120 -22.96 16.48 11.58
C ILE A 120 -23.71 15.50 10.68
N PRO A 121 -24.50 15.95 9.67
CA PRO A 121 -25.07 15.07 8.67
C PRO A 121 -23.97 14.35 7.87
N VAL A 122 -24.02 13.01 7.82
CA VAL A 122 -23.04 12.18 7.11
C VAL A 122 -23.67 11.42 5.96
N TYR A 123 -23.04 11.49 4.79
CA TYR A 123 -23.42 10.72 3.60
C TYR A 123 -22.32 9.72 3.25
N LEU A 124 -22.68 8.45 3.11
CA LEU A 124 -21.76 7.42 2.64
C LEU A 124 -21.74 7.38 1.12
N TYR A 125 -20.54 7.26 0.54
CA TYR A 125 -20.37 7.25 -0.92
C TYR A 125 -19.42 6.13 -1.39
N GLU A 126 -19.30 5.94 -2.71
CA GLU A 126 -18.51 4.87 -3.35
C GLU A 126 -18.76 3.48 -2.73
N ASN A 127 -17.73 2.79 -2.21
CA ASN A 127 -17.86 1.42 -1.71
C ASN A 127 -18.54 1.36 -0.32
N ALA A 128 -18.75 2.51 0.34
CA ALA A 128 -19.54 2.56 1.56
C ALA A 128 -21.00 3.00 1.30
N ALA A 129 -21.32 3.41 0.07
CA ALA A 129 -22.62 4.01 -0.25
C ALA A 129 -23.79 3.10 0.17
N SER A 130 -24.82 3.71 0.76
CA SER A 130 -26.07 3.04 1.09
C SER A 130 -27.08 3.04 -0.07
N LYS A 131 -26.84 3.89 -1.07
CA LYS A 131 -27.67 4.06 -2.28
C LYS A 131 -26.80 4.03 -3.52
N GLU A 132 -27.29 3.43 -4.59
CA GLU A 132 -26.55 3.32 -5.86
C GLU A 132 -26.19 4.71 -6.43
N GLU A 133 -27.10 5.67 -6.34
CA GLU A 133 -26.89 7.05 -6.79
C GLU A 133 -25.80 7.80 -6.01
N TRP A 134 -25.52 7.40 -4.76
CA TRP A 134 -24.47 7.98 -3.93
C TRP A 134 -23.09 7.36 -4.16
N ARG A 135 -22.99 6.32 -4.99
CA ARG A 135 -21.67 5.80 -5.41
C ARG A 135 -20.84 6.87 -6.10
N ASN A 136 -21.47 7.82 -6.79
CA ASN A 136 -20.78 8.98 -7.36
C ASN A 136 -20.80 10.16 -6.41
N LEU A 137 -19.62 10.54 -5.90
CA LEU A 137 -19.44 11.69 -5.02
C LEU A 137 -20.03 13.00 -5.60
N ALA A 138 -19.99 13.19 -6.92
CA ALA A 138 -20.54 14.40 -7.55
C ALA A 138 -22.06 14.51 -7.35
N ASN A 139 -22.77 13.38 -7.26
CA ASN A 139 -24.20 13.36 -6.97
C ASN A 139 -24.43 13.81 -5.52
N VAL A 140 -23.72 13.20 -4.56
CA VAL A 140 -23.80 13.54 -3.13
C VAL A 140 -23.56 15.05 -2.91
N ARG A 141 -22.55 15.59 -3.60
CA ARG A 141 -22.12 16.99 -3.52
C ARG A 141 -22.90 17.95 -4.43
N SER A 142 -23.91 17.48 -5.14
CA SER A 142 -24.66 18.32 -6.09
C SER A 142 -25.25 19.53 -5.37
N GLY A 143 -24.96 20.74 -5.87
CA GLY A 143 -25.35 22.01 -5.27
C GLY A 143 -24.53 22.46 -4.06
N GLU A 144 -23.48 21.72 -3.68
CA GLU A 144 -22.48 22.11 -2.68
C GLU A 144 -23.08 22.41 -1.29
N TYR A 145 -22.41 23.24 -0.49
CA TYR A 145 -22.86 23.70 0.82
C TYR A 145 -24.19 24.46 0.71
N GLU A 146 -24.37 25.26 -0.34
CA GLU A 146 -25.53 26.13 -0.54
C GLU A 146 -26.83 25.36 -0.74
N ALA A 147 -26.78 24.10 -1.20
CA ALA A 147 -27.96 23.24 -1.38
C ALA A 147 -28.36 22.47 -0.11
N LEU A 148 -27.53 22.45 0.94
CA LEU A 148 -27.81 21.69 2.15
C LEU A 148 -29.10 22.12 2.89
N PRO A 149 -29.47 23.42 2.97
CA PRO A 149 -30.74 23.83 3.58
C PRO A 149 -31.96 23.23 2.90
N GLN A 150 -31.95 23.12 1.56
CA GLN A 150 -33.04 22.49 0.81
C GLN A 150 -33.01 20.97 0.96
N LYS A 151 -31.82 20.35 0.89
CA LYS A 151 -31.66 18.90 1.11
C LYS A 151 -32.11 18.45 2.51
N ALA A 152 -31.93 19.29 3.52
CA ALA A 152 -32.40 19.02 4.88
C ALA A 152 -33.93 18.95 4.99
N GLN A 153 -34.68 19.48 4.01
CA GLN A 153 -36.15 19.44 3.96
C GLN A 153 -36.68 18.30 3.10
N ASP A 154 -35.82 17.66 2.30
CA ASP A 154 -36.19 16.58 1.38
C ASP A 154 -35.90 15.21 1.99
N PRO A 155 -36.93 14.36 2.22
CA PRO A 155 -36.76 12.99 2.72
C PRO A 155 -35.83 12.12 1.86
N ALA A 156 -35.72 12.39 0.55
CA ALA A 156 -34.80 11.66 -0.34
C ALA A 156 -33.33 11.88 0.05
N TRP A 157 -33.03 13.01 0.68
CA TRP A 157 -31.69 13.43 1.11
C TRP A 157 -31.43 13.20 2.61
N LYS A 158 -32.25 12.37 3.27
CA LYS A 158 -31.97 11.94 4.65
C LYS A 158 -30.56 11.33 4.74
N PRO A 159 -29.65 11.85 5.59
CA PRO A 159 -28.28 11.35 5.71
C PRO A 159 -28.26 9.93 6.29
N ASP A 160 -27.16 9.21 6.05
CA ASP A 160 -26.94 7.86 6.60
C ASP A 160 -26.82 7.90 8.12
N PHE A 161 -26.11 8.91 8.62
CA PHE A 161 -25.91 9.14 10.04
C PHE A 161 -26.02 10.62 10.39
N GLY A 162 -26.29 10.89 11.66
CA GLY A 162 -26.48 12.24 12.18
C GLY A 162 -27.88 12.82 11.90
N PRO A 163 -28.11 14.07 12.30
CA PRO A 163 -29.42 14.70 12.18
C PRO A 163 -29.77 15.01 10.72
N HIS A 164 -31.03 14.79 10.34
CA HIS A 164 -31.56 15.31 9.07
C HIS A 164 -31.92 16.80 9.24
N ALA A 165 -30.90 17.61 9.48
CA ALA A 165 -31.01 19.05 9.71
C ALA A 165 -29.79 19.77 9.13
N PHE A 166 -29.98 21.01 8.70
CA PHE A 166 -28.87 21.83 8.22
C PHE A 166 -27.98 22.30 9.37
N ASN A 167 -26.68 22.01 9.28
CA ASN A 167 -25.68 22.53 10.20
C ASN A 167 -24.90 23.67 9.53
N PRO A 168 -25.16 24.95 9.87
CA PRO A 168 -24.56 26.10 9.20
C PRO A 168 -23.06 26.27 9.49
N ARG A 169 -22.56 25.70 10.59
CA ARG A 169 -21.14 25.84 10.96
C ARG A 169 -20.30 24.82 10.23
N SER A 170 -20.67 23.53 10.30
CA SER A 170 -19.86 22.44 9.76
C SER A 170 -20.32 21.94 8.39
N GLY A 171 -21.53 22.29 7.95
CA GLY A 171 -22.13 21.70 6.74
C GLY A 171 -22.40 20.19 6.92
N ALA A 172 -22.12 19.42 5.86
CA ALA A 172 -22.24 17.96 5.84
C ALA A 172 -20.92 17.30 5.42
N THR A 173 -20.70 16.05 5.82
CA THR A 173 -19.47 15.30 5.51
C THR A 173 -19.79 14.04 4.72
N ALA A 174 -19.00 13.75 3.68
CA ALA A 174 -19.07 12.48 2.98
C ALA A 174 -17.94 11.53 3.40
N ILE A 175 -18.25 10.29 3.72
CA ILE A 175 -17.27 9.28 4.20
C ILE A 175 -17.38 8.05 3.32
N SER A 176 -16.26 7.43 2.95
CA SER A 176 -16.29 6.23 2.11
C SER A 176 -15.12 5.30 2.34
N ALA A 177 -15.16 4.18 1.61
CA ALA A 177 -13.98 3.44 1.23
C ALA A 177 -13.79 3.49 -0.30
N ARG A 178 -12.53 3.61 -0.74
CA ARG A 178 -12.18 3.67 -2.16
C ARG A 178 -10.82 3.07 -2.46
N GLU A 179 -10.57 2.80 -3.73
CA GLU A 179 -9.23 2.41 -4.20
C GLU A 179 -8.25 3.59 -4.12
N PHE A 180 -6.96 3.23 -4.01
CA PHE A 180 -5.87 4.20 -3.94
C PHE A 180 -5.87 5.05 -5.22
N LEU A 181 -5.86 6.37 -5.05
CA LEU A 181 -5.80 7.31 -6.16
C LEU A 181 -4.37 7.78 -6.33
N ILE A 182 -3.79 7.53 -7.51
CA ILE A 182 -2.46 8.04 -7.86
C ILE A 182 -2.65 9.33 -8.67
N ALA A 183 -2.16 10.45 -8.15
CA ALA A 183 -2.07 11.71 -8.87
C ALA A 183 -0.73 11.76 -9.62
N TYR A 184 -0.81 11.67 -10.94
CA TYR A 184 0.33 11.47 -11.83
C TYR A 184 0.29 12.47 -12.98
N ASN A 185 1.32 13.29 -13.11
CA ASN A 185 1.40 14.28 -14.18
C ASN A 185 2.46 13.86 -15.20
N ILE A 186 2.19 14.07 -16.49
CA ILE A 186 3.14 13.82 -17.57
C ILE A 186 3.58 15.16 -18.16
N ASN A 187 4.89 15.38 -18.28
CA ASN A 187 5.50 16.61 -18.77
C ASN A 187 5.71 16.58 -20.29
N LEU A 188 5.41 17.69 -20.96
CA LEU A 188 5.52 17.83 -22.41
C LEU A 188 6.49 18.96 -22.74
N ASN A 189 7.30 18.80 -23.78
CA ASN A 189 8.24 19.83 -24.26
C ASN A 189 7.57 21.02 -24.98
N THR A 190 6.33 21.38 -24.61
CA THR A 190 5.55 22.44 -25.25
C THR A 190 4.83 23.29 -24.23
N ARG A 191 4.57 24.56 -24.56
CA ARG A 191 3.73 25.47 -23.76
C ARG A 191 2.25 25.42 -24.16
N ASP A 192 1.93 24.70 -25.24
CA ASP A 192 0.58 24.66 -25.78
C ASP A 192 -0.33 23.72 -24.97
N LYS A 193 -1.07 24.30 -24.02
CA LYS A 193 -2.06 23.56 -23.21
C LYS A 193 -3.13 22.87 -24.07
N LYS A 194 -3.42 23.32 -25.28
CA LYS A 194 -4.43 22.68 -26.14
C LYS A 194 -3.95 21.31 -26.63
N LYS A 195 -2.65 21.17 -26.91
CA LYS A 195 -2.04 19.88 -27.28
C LYS A 195 -2.06 18.90 -26.11
N ALA A 196 -1.66 19.34 -24.92
CA ALA A 196 -1.76 18.53 -23.72
C ALA A 196 -3.23 18.13 -23.44
N HIS A 197 -4.17 19.06 -23.61
CA HIS A 197 -5.59 18.77 -23.40
C HIS A 197 -6.13 17.77 -24.42
N ALA A 198 -5.71 17.85 -25.69
CA ALA A 198 -6.10 16.87 -26.71
C ALA A 198 -5.63 15.45 -26.38
N LEU A 199 -4.41 15.30 -25.84
CA LEU A 199 -3.91 14.01 -25.34
C LEU A 199 -4.73 13.54 -24.13
N ALA A 200 -4.97 14.44 -23.15
CA ALA A 200 -5.79 14.15 -21.97
C ALA A 200 -7.20 13.64 -22.32
N LEU A 201 -7.84 14.27 -23.32
CA LEU A 201 -9.15 13.87 -23.83
C LEU A 201 -9.15 12.47 -24.45
N THR A 202 -8.03 12.04 -25.03
CA THR A 202 -7.89 10.71 -25.64
C THR A 202 -7.66 9.62 -24.60
N ILE A 203 -6.90 9.89 -23.53
CA ILE A 203 -6.57 8.88 -22.51
C ILE A 203 -7.64 8.75 -21.41
N ARG A 204 -8.35 9.83 -21.07
CA ARG A 204 -9.29 9.81 -19.94
C ARG A 204 -10.56 9.02 -20.27
N GLU A 205 -11.12 8.32 -19.31
CA GLU A 205 -12.30 7.45 -19.45
C GLU A 205 -13.49 8.16 -20.11
N ARG A 206 -13.80 9.39 -19.66
CA ARG A 206 -14.87 10.22 -20.22
C ARG A 206 -14.68 10.51 -21.73
N GLY A 207 -13.44 10.44 -22.22
CA GLY A 207 -13.13 10.66 -23.62
C GLY A 207 -13.40 12.08 -24.11
N LYS A 208 -13.75 12.17 -25.40
CA LYS A 208 -13.93 13.42 -26.15
C LYS A 208 -15.27 13.47 -26.89
N PRO A 209 -15.88 14.66 -27.05
CA PRO A 209 -17.03 14.81 -27.93
C PRO A 209 -16.69 14.43 -29.37
N ALA A 210 -17.55 13.64 -30.01
CA ALA A 210 -17.44 13.27 -31.42
C ALA A 210 -17.61 14.50 -32.31
N ARG A 211 -16.85 14.54 -33.41
CA ARG A 211 -16.89 15.60 -34.42
C ARG A 211 -16.97 14.99 -35.81
N ASP A 212 -17.68 15.65 -36.71
CA ASP A 212 -17.71 15.29 -38.13
C ASP A 212 -16.43 15.72 -38.87
N GLU A 213 -16.34 15.40 -40.17
CA GLU A 213 -15.20 15.77 -41.03
C GLU A 213 -14.98 17.30 -41.13
N ALA A 214 -16.01 18.10 -40.87
CA ALA A 214 -15.94 19.56 -40.82
C ALA A 214 -15.60 20.11 -39.41
N GLY A 215 -15.39 19.23 -38.42
CA GLY A 215 -15.04 19.59 -37.05
C GLY A 215 -16.20 20.03 -36.16
N LYS A 216 -17.46 19.87 -36.61
CA LYS A 216 -18.68 20.22 -35.88
C LYS A 216 -19.09 19.08 -34.95
N LEU A 217 -19.63 19.43 -33.78
CA LEU A 217 -20.05 18.46 -32.77
C LEU A 217 -21.20 17.59 -33.27
N ILE A 218 -21.03 16.28 -33.17
CA ILE A 218 -22.09 15.32 -33.46
C ILE A 218 -23.00 15.21 -32.25
N ARG A 219 -24.31 15.25 -32.49
CA ARG A 219 -25.36 15.04 -31.48
C ARG A 219 -26.18 13.81 -31.85
N ASP A 220 -26.66 13.09 -30.84
CA ASP A 220 -27.61 11.98 -31.01
C ASP A 220 -29.04 12.48 -31.27
N ALA A 221 -29.97 11.54 -31.42
CA ALA A 221 -31.38 11.82 -31.70
C ALA A 221 -32.06 12.65 -30.57
N ASP A 222 -31.54 12.58 -29.35
CA ASP A 222 -32.05 13.29 -28.17
C ASP A 222 -31.36 14.67 -27.97
N GLY A 223 -30.48 15.06 -28.90
CA GLY A 223 -29.76 16.33 -28.85
C GLY A 223 -28.57 16.35 -27.90
N ASN A 224 -28.22 15.21 -27.28
CA ASN A 224 -27.03 15.06 -26.43
C ASN A 224 -25.78 14.91 -27.30
N ARG A 225 -24.62 15.31 -26.75
CA ARG A 225 -23.35 15.21 -27.48
C ARG A 225 -22.92 13.74 -27.53
N VAL A 226 -22.64 13.23 -28.72
CA VAL A 226 -22.04 11.90 -28.87
C VAL A 226 -20.62 11.95 -28.30
N ILE A 227 -20.27 11.01 -27.42
CA ILE A 227 -18.97 10.93 -26.77
C ILE A 227 -18.22 9.73 -27.33
N ILE A 228 -16.99 9.95 -27.79
CA ILE A 228 -16.03 8.90 -28.08
C ILE A 228 -15.30 8.62 -26.77
N PRO A 229 -15.43 7.42 -26.17
CA PRO A 229 -14.75 7.08 -24.92
C PRO A 229 -13.23 7.15 -25.10
N GLY A 230 -12.52 7.44 -24.01
CA GLY A 230 -11.06 7.41 -24.05
C GLY A 230 -10.50 6.00 -23.95
N LEU A 231 -9.17 5.91 -24.02
CA LEU A 231 -8.45 4.64 -24.08
C LEU A 231 -8.43 3.88 -22.75
N PHE A 232 -8.46 4.60 -21.62
CA PHE A 232 -8.32 3.99 -20.29
C PHE A 232 -9.56 4.24 -19.43
N SER A 233 -10.05 3.18 -18.78
CA SER A 233 -10.99 3.30 -17.66
C SER A 233 -10.25 3.73 -16.38
N HIS A 234 -10.97 4.21 -15.37
CA HIS A 234 -10.39 4.67 -14.10
C HIS A 234 -9.29 5.74 -14.25
N CYS A 235 -9.32 6.48 -15.36
CA CYS A 235 -8.35 7.50 -15.72
C CYS A 235 -9.10 8.82 -15.91
N LYS A 236 -8.86 9.78 -15.03
CA LYS A 236 -9.34 11.15 -15.20
C LYS A 236 -8.14 12.00 -15.58
N ALA A 237 -8.23 12.73 -16.69
CA ALA A 237 -7.12 13.57 -17.13
C ALA A 237 -7.57 14.94 -17.64
N VAL A 238 -6.70 15.93 -17.47
CA VAL A 238 -6.84 17.28 -18.00
C VAL A 238 -5.46 17.80 -18.45
N GLY A 239 -5.42 18.44 -19.62
CA GLY A 239 -4.23 19.17 -20.06
C GLY A 239 -4.26 20.60 -19.56
N TRP A 240 -3.11 21.07 -19.06
CA TRP A 240 -2.92 22.39 -18.48
C TRP A 240 -1.50 22.90 -18.72
N TYR A 241 -1.24 24.15 -18.35
CA TYR A 241 0.07 24.79 -18.41
C TYR A 241 0.46 25.22 -17.00
N ILE A 242 1.71 24.95 -16.63
CA ILE A 242 2.25 25.32 -15.33
C ILE A 242 3.31 26.40 -15.54
N ASP A 243 3.03 27.60 -15.03
CA ASP A 243 3.92 28.76 -15.14
C ASP A 243 5.28 28.49 -14.49
N SER A 244 5.33 27.85 -13.32
CA SER A 244 6.57 27.59 -12.57
C SER A 244 7.55 26.66 -13.28
N TYR A 245 7.09 25.83 -14.20
CA TYR A 245 7.91 24.87 -14.95
C TYR A 245 8.05 25.22 -16.44
N ASP A 246 7.45 26.35 -16.86
CA ASP A 246 7.37 26.85 -18.23
C ASP A 246 6.97 25.78 -19.27
N ARG A 247 6.01 24.93 -18.93
CA ARG A 247 5.59 23.82 -19.80
C ARG A 247 4.16 23.37 -19.58
N ALA A 248 3.61 22.71 -20.58
CA ALA A 248 2.34 22.02 -20.51
C ALA A 248 2.50 20.64 -19.88
N GLN A 249 1.46 20.22 -19.15
CA GLN A 249 1.36 18.92 -18.53
C GLN A 249 0.02 18.27 -18.88
N ILE A 250 -0.02 16.95 -18.81
CA ILE A 250 -1.26 16.19 -18.67
C ILE A 250 -1.34 15.80 -17.20
N SER A 251 -2.28 16.39 -16.46
CA SER A 251 -2.57 15.98 -15.08
C SER A 251 -3.54 14.82 -15.08
N ILE A 252 -3.21 13.75 -14.36
CA ILE A 252 -3.94 12.48 -14.36
C ILE A 252 -4.23 12.06 -12.93
N ASN A 253 -5.47 11.67 -12.68
CA ASN A 253 -5.88 10.95 -11.48
C ASN A 253 -6.28 9.53 -11.90
N LEU A 254 -5.47 8.55 -11.47
CA LEU A 254 -5.73 7.14 -11.65
C LEU A 254 -6.51 6.65 -10.44
N THR A 255 -7.82 6.43 -10.60
CA THR A 255 -8.70 6.03 -9.49
C THR A 255 -8.60 4.56 -9.14
N ASN A 256 -7.96 3.75 -9.98
CA ASN A 256 -7.63 2.36 -9.72
C ASN A 256 -6.38 1.97 -10.52
N TYR A 257 -5.21 2.03 -9.88
CA TYR A 257 -3.93 1.73 -10.52
C TYR A 257 -3.75 0.25 -10.89
N LYS A 258 -4.55 -0.64 -10.31
CA LYS A 258 -4.52 -2.08 -10.62
C LYS A 258 -5.18 -2.37 -11.98
N VAL A 259 -6.13 -1.53 -12.40
CA VAL A 259 -6.77 -1.60 -13.72
C VAL A 259 -6.02 -0.75 -14.74
N THR A 260 -5.68 0.49 -14.36
CA THR A 260 -4.93 1.41 -15.23
C THR A 260 -3.64 1.85 -14.52
N PRO A 261 -2.53 1.13 -14.72
CA PRO A 261 -1.24 1.47 -14.14
C PRO A 261 -0.62 2.72 -14.78
N PRO A 262 0.13 3.54 -14.01
CA PRO A 262 0.71 4.79 -14.49
C PRO A 262 1.72 4.61 -15.63
N HIS A 263 2.52 3.54 -15.61
CA HIS A 263 3.51 3.26 -16.65
C HIS A 263 2.84 2.96 -18.01
N LEU A 264 1.71 2.26 -18.05
CA LEU A 264 1.01 2.01 -19.31
C LEU A 264 0.39 3.28 -19.89
N VAL A 265 -0.13 4.15 -19.03
CA VAL A 265 -0.63 5.46 -19.47
C VAL A 265 0.50 6.31 -20.02
N LEU A 266 1.67 6.33 -19.36
CA LEU A 266 2.85 7.04 -19.84
C LEU A 266 3.29 6.53 -21.22
N GLU A 267 3.44 5.22 -21.40
CA GLU A 267 3.86 4.65 -22.69
C GLU A 267 2.88 4.98 -23.80
N LYS A 268 1.57 4.92 -23.53
CA LYS A 268 0.56 5.28 -24.54
C LYS A 268 0.59 6.77 -24.86
N VAL A 269 0.83 7.63 -23.87
CA VAL A 269 1.00 9.07 -24.10
C VAL A 269 2.29 9.34 -24.89
N ARG A 270 3.39 8.62 -24.64
CA ARG A 270 4.63 8.72 -25.44
C ARG A 270 4.36 8.41 -26.92
N GLU A 271 3.64 7.33 -27.20
CA GLU A 271 3.22 6.94 -28.56
C GLU A 271 2.40 8.06 -29.23
N LEU A 272 1.31 8.51 -28.59
CA LEU A 272 0.41 9.54 -29.13
C LEU A 272 1.09 10.91 -29.28
N ALA A 273 1.96 11.28 -28.35
CA ALA A 273 2.70 12.54 -28.39
C ALA A 273 3.72 12.56 -29.54
N ALA A 274 4.37 11.42 -29.82
CA ALA A 274 5.32 11.30 -30.92
C ALA A 274 4.66 11.55 -32.28
N GLU A 275 3.43 11.07 -32.49
CA GLU A 275 2.62 11.36 -33.70
C GLU A 275 2.35 12.87 -33.89
N MET A 276 2.33 13.63 -32.78
CA MET A 276 2.14 15.08 -32.77
C MET A 276 3.45 15.88 -32.82
N GLY A 277 4.61 15.21 -32.91
CA GLY A 277 5.93 15.82 -32.82
C GLY A 277 6.28 16.38 -31.43
N ILE A 278 5.60 15.90 -30.38
CA ILE A 278 5.80 16.30 -28.99
C ILE A 278 6.65 15.24 -28.29
N GLN A 279 7.62 15.69 -27.48
CA GLN A 279 8.42 14.82 -26.64
C GLN A 279 7.89 14.86 -25.20
N ILE A 280 7.82 13.67 -24.59
CA ILE A 280 7.54 13.54 -23.17
C ILE A 280 8.87 13.63 -22.42
N THR A 281 9.03 14.67 -21.61
CA THR A 281 10.31 14.97 -20.95
C THR A 281 10.49 14.22 -19.63
N GLY A 282 9.40 13.69 -19.08
CA GLY A 282 9.35 12.96 -17.82
C GLY A 282 7.96 13.06 -17.20
N SER A 283 7.88 12.86 -15.90
CA SER A 283 6.62 12.84 -15.17
C SER A 283 6.82 13.25 -13.71
N GLU A 284 5.70 13.40 -13.00
CA GLU A 284 5.69 13.83 -11.62
C GLU A 284 4.60 13.07 -10.87
N LEU A 285 4.94 12.61 -9.67
CA LEU A 285 3.99 12.07 -8.71
C LEU A 285 3.63 13.16 -7.69
N VAL A 286 2.34 13.48 -7.61
CA VAL A 286 1.80 14.37 -6.57
C VAL A 286 1.30 13.50 -5.41
N GLY A 287 1.78 13.79 -4.20
CA GLY A 287 1.51 12.95 -3.02
C GLY A 287 2.32 11.65 -2.99
N LEU A 288 1.67 10.57 -2.56
CA LEU A 288 2.23 9.24 -2.31
C LEU A 288 1.80 8.23 -3.38
N ILE A 289 2.50 7.09 -3.45
CA ILE A 289 2.18 5.97 -4.34
C ILE A 289 2.31 4.62 -3.59
N PRO A 290 1.47 3.61 -3.88
CA PRO A 290 1.63 2.26 -3.35
C PRO A 290 2.90 1.61 -3.90
N LYS A 291 3.66 0.91 -3.04
CA LYS A 291 4.86 0.15 -3.42
C LYS A 291 4.58 -0.77 -4.59
N ALA A 292 3.44 -1.47 -4.56
CA ALA A 292 3.00 -2.36 -5.63
C ALA A 292 2.93 -1.68 -7.00
N ALA A 293 2.47 -0.42 -7.08
CA ALA A 293 2.35 0.29 -8.34
C ALA A 293 3.72 0.58 -8.97
N LEU A 294 4.71 0.99 -8.16
CA LEU A 294 6.08 1.21 -8.62
C LEU A 294 6.80 -0.10 -8.94
N LEU A 295 6.61 -1.17 -8.15
CA LEU A 295 7.20 -2.47 -8.42
C LEU A 295 6.72 -3.03 -9.77
N GLU A 296 5.42 -2.95 -10.05
CA GLU A 296 4.88 -3.41 -11.33
C GLU A 296 5.39 -2.57 -12.50
N ALA A 297 5.52 -1.25 -12.33
CA ALA A 297 6.15 -0.38 -13.32
C ALA A 297 7.63 -0.76 -13.57
N GLY A 298 8.41 -0.96 -12.50
CA GLY A 298 9.81 -1.34 -12.59
C GLY A 298 10.00 -2.69 -13.28
N LYS A 299 9.22 -3.70 -12.90
CA LYS A 299 9.22 -5.02 -13.55
C LYS A 299 8.80 -4.94 -15.02
N PHE A 300 7.87 -4.05 -15.37
CA PHE A 300 7.50 -3.82 -16.76
C PHE A 300 8.70 -3.31 -17.57
N TYR A 301 9.44 -2.32 -17.08
CA TYR A 301 10.60 -1.78 -17.77
C TYR A 301 11.79 -2.75 -17.78
N LEU A 302 12.08 -3.44 -16.67
CA LEU A 302 13.10 -4.50 -16.62
C LEU A 302 12.84 -5.57 -17.70
N ARG A 303 11.60 -6.07 -17.81
CA ARG A 303 11.22 -7.02 -18.85
C ARG A 303 11.42 -6.48 -20.27
N ARG A 304 11.16 -5.19 -20.50
CA ARG A 304 11.42 -4.56 -21.81
C ARG A 304 12.91 -4.40 -22.14
N MET A 305 13.75 -4.28 -21.12
CA MET A 305 15.21 -4.24 -21.23
C MET A 305 15.82 -5.64 -21.28
N ASP A 306 15.00 -6.69 -21.23
CA ASP A 306 15.42 -8.09 -21.10
C ASP A 306 16.24 -8.37 -19.82
N GLU A 307 15.98 -7.63 -18.74
CA GLU A 307 16.66 -7.77 -17.45
C GLU A 307 15.88 -8.65 -16.46
N SER A 308 16.60 -9.18 -15.45
CA SER A 308 15.98 -9.96 -14.38
C SER A 308 15.09 -9.10 -13.47
N THR A 309 13.93 -9.64 -13.11
CA THR A 309 13.05 -9.04 -12.09
C THR A 309 13.33 -9.55 -10.68
N GLY A 310 14.28 -10.48 -10.54
CA GLY A 310 14.67 -11.10 -9.27
C GLY A 310 15.71 -10.32 -8.48
N ILE A 311 15.66 -9.00 -8.51
CA ILE A 311 16.57 -8.08 -7.81
C ILE A 311 15.86 -7.41 -6.62
N PRO A 312 16.58 -6.75 -5.69
CA PRO A 312 15.95 -6.08 -4.56
C PRO A 312 14.85 -5.06 -4.97
N GLU A 313 13.75 -5.02 -4.22
CA GLU A 313 12.58 -4.14 -4.51
C GLU A 313 12.97 -2.67 -4.75
N ARG A 314 13.91 -2.13 -3.97
CA ARG A 314 14.38 -0.74 -4.15
C ARG A 314 15.02 -0.52 -5.52
N MET A 315 15.77 -1.50 -6.04
CA MET A 315 16.37 -1.40 -7.38
C MET A 315 15.30 -1.48 -8.47
N ILE A 316 14.27 -2.33 -8.31
CA ILE A 316 13.14 -2.40 -9.24
C ILE A 316 12.41 -1.05 -9.30
N MET A 317 12.13 -0.44 -8.14
CA MET A 317 11.47 0.85 -8.09
C MET A 317 12.34 1.98 -8.63
N GLU A 318 13.66 1.92 -8.43
CA GLU A 318 14.60 2.86 -9.04
C GLU A 318 14.54 2.78 -10.58
N THR A 319 14.48 1.57 -11.15
CA THR A 319 14.23 1.39 -12.59
C THR A 319 12.92 2.05 -13.04
N ALA A 320 11.84 1.95 -12.24
CA ALA A 320 10.58 2.62 -12.53
C ALA A 320 10.73 4.15 -12.51
N ILE A 321 11.39 4.70 -11.48
CA ILE A 321 11.64 6.14 -11.31
C ILE A 321 12.39 6.70 -12.51
N GLN A 322 13.47 6.03 -12.94
CA GLN A 322 14.27 6.46 -14.08
C GLN A 322 13.50 6.32 -15.40
N SER A 323 12.85 5.18 -15.64
CA SER A 323 12.14 4.92 -16.91
C SER A 323 10.92 5.82 -17.11
N MET A 324 10.26 6.21 -16.02
CA MET A 324 9.10 7.09 -16.05
C MET A 324 9.49 8.57 -15.96
N GLY A 325 10.73 8.88 -15.57
CA GLY A 325 11.20 10.24 -15.34
C GLY A 325 10.52 10.92 -14.16
N LEU A 326 10.22 10.17 -13.09
CA LEU A 326 9.49 10.67 -11.90
C LEU A 326 10.24 11.76 -11.13
N ALA A 327 11.56 11.86 -11.34
CA ALA A 327 12.44 12.82 -10.70
C ALA A 327 12.74 14.06 -11.57
N GLU A 328 11.97 14.29 -12.64
CA GLU A 328 12.25 15.38 -13.59
C GLU A 328 12.12 16.78 -12.97
N LEU A 329 11.06 17.00 -12.18
CA LEU A 329 10.75 18.31 -11.59
C LEU A 329 11.34 18.48 -10.19
N GLY A 330 11.88 17.41 -9.59
CA GLY A 330 12.46 17.41 -8.26
C GLY A 330 12.90 16.00 -7.84
N PRO A 331 13.65 15.87 -6.73
CA PRO A 331 14.11 14.57 -6.25
C PRO A 331 12.94 13.66 -5.87
N PHE A 332 13.05 12.38 -6.21
CA PHE A 332 12.10 11.35 -5.81
C PHE A 332 12.64 10.55 -4.62
N ASP A 333 12.21 10.91 -3.42
CA ASP A 333 12.61 10.23 -2.19
C ASP A 333 11.68 9.04 -1.91
N LEU A 334 12.18 7.82 -2.14
CA LEU A 334 11.41 6.59 -1.96
C LEU A 334 10.81 6.47 -0.55
N ASP A 335 11.56 6.88 0.48
CA ASP A 335 11.16 6.71 1.88
C ASP A 335 10.03 7.68 2.28
N LYS A 336 9.78 8.69 1.44
CA LYS A 336 8.68 9.66 1.62
C LYS A 336 7.55 9.49 0.61
N LYS A 337 7.84 8.96 -0.59
CA LYS A 337 6.87 8.85 -1.68
C LYS A 337 6.16 7.50 -1.72
N VAL A 338 6.79 6.44 -1.22
CA VAL A 338 6.16 5.11 -1.14
C VAL A 338 5.44 4.96 0.19
N ILE A 339 4.12 4.77 0.17
CA ILE A 339 3.31 4.78 1.40
C ILE A 339 3.76 3.73 2.41
N GLU A 340 4.11 2.51 1.97
CA GLU A 340 4.59 1.45 2.85
C GLU A 340 5.96 1.74 3.47
N TYR A 341 6.79 2.59 2.85
CA TYR A 341 8.06 3.03 3.44
C TYR A 341 7.86 4.23 4.35
N ALA A 342 6.97 5.16 3.99
CA ALA A 342 6.68 6.34 4.80
C ALA A 342 6.03 6.00 6.16
N ILE A 343 5.32 4.86 6.25
CA ILE A 343 4.76 4.33 7.50
C ILE A 343 5.64 3.26 8.17
N ALA A 344 6.78 2.89 7.57
CA ALA A 344 7.61 1.82 8.10
C ALA A 344 8.11 2.18 9.50
N ARG A 345 8.06 1.19 10.41
CA ARG A 345 8.58 1.30 11.77
C ARG A 345 10.07 1.60 11.77
N SER A 346 10.48 2.63 12.51
CA SER A 346 11.89 2.97 12.69
C SER A 346 12.62 2.06 13.70
N ASP A 347 11.88 1.28 14.49
CA ASP A 347 12.38 0.37 15.52
C ASP A 347 12.45 -1.11 15.07
N SER A 348 12.36 -1.37 13.75
CA SER A 348 12.47 -2.73 13.18
C SER A 348 13.87 -3.31 13.36
N LEU A 349 13.96 -4.58 13.76
CA LEU A 349 15.22 -5.31 13.85
C LEU A 349 15.89 -5.45 12.48
N CYS A 350 15.10 -5.54 11.41
CA CYS A 350 15.60 -5.62 10.04
C CYS A 350 16.32 -4.34 9.58
N SER A 351 16.15 -3.22 10.30
CA SER A 351 16.83 -1.96 10.02
C SER A 351 18.22 -1.86 10.66
N LEU A 352 18.55 -2.75 11.60
CA LEU A 352 19.84 -2.77 12.28
C LEU A 352 20.98 -3.19 11.35
N SER A 353 22.18 -2.68 11.62
CA SER A 353 23.39 -3.28 11.04
C SER A 353 23.60 -4.69 11.59
N LEU A 354 24.32 -5.54 10.84
CA LEU A 354 24.65 -6.89 11.32
C LEU A 354 25.37 -6.87 12.67
N GLU A 355 26.25 -5.88 12.89
CA GLU A 355 26.93 -5.65 14.16
C GLU A 355 25.93 -5.30 15.27
N SER A 356 25.05 -4.33 15.04
CA SER A 356 24.05 -3.93 16.04
C SER A 356 23.07 -5.07 16.37
N PHE A 357 22.67 -5.86 15.37
CA PHE A 357 21.82 -7.03 15.56
C PHE A 357 22.53 -8.10 16.41
N ALA A 358 23.79 -8.40 16.09
CA ALA A 358 24.59 -9.38 16.82
C ALA A 358 24.89 -8.95 18.26
N ASP A 359 25.23 -7.68 18.46
CA ASP A 359 25.44 -7.10 19.78
C ASP A 359 24.16 -7.20 20.61
N LEU A 360 23.02 -6.75 20.07
CA LEU A 360 21.73 -6.80 20.75
C LEU A 360 21.32 -8.25 21.10
N LEU A 361 21.49 -9.19 20.16
CA LEU A 361 21.23 -10.62 20.37
C LEU A 361 22.09 -11.22 21.50
N SER A 362 23.27 -10.66 21.76
CA SER A 362 24.20 -11.12 22.80
C SER A 362 23.99 -10.49 24.18
N THR A 363 22.96 -9.65 24.33
CA THR A 363 22.62 -8.99 25.61
C THR A 363 21.64 -9.82 26.45
N ASP A 364 21.21 -9.26 27.60
CA ASP A 364 20.09 -9.75 28.41
C ASP A 364 18.71 -9.35 27.85
N SER A 365 18.66 -8.75 26.65
CA SER A 365 17.42 -8.46 25.95
C SER A 365 16.68 -9.76 25.61
N PRO A 366 15.36 -9.85 25.87
CA PRO A 366 14.59 -11.06 25.58
C PRO A 366 14.30 -11.25 24.07
N ALA A 367 14.52 -10.22 23.25
CA ALA A 367 14.43 -10.27 21.79
C ALA A 367 15.47 -9.31 21.15
N PRO A 368 16.05 -9.63 19.98
CA PRO A 368 15.81 -10.81 19.14
C PRO A 368 16.30 -12.11 19.79
N GLY A 369 15.77 -13.25 19.33
CA GLY A 369 16.11 -14.58 19.86
C GLY A 369 16.29 -15.64 18.77
N GLY A 370 16.12 -16.91 19.14
CA GLY A 370 16.32 -18.04 18.23
C GLY A 370 15.39 -18.03 17.00
N GLY A 371 14.13 -17.61 17.16
CA GLY A 371 13.17 -17.47 16.05
C GLY A 371 13.62 -16.41 15.04
N SER A 372 14.04 -15.25 15.55
CA SER A 372 14.62 -14.15 14.77
C SER A 372 15.86 -14.60 13.98
N VAL A 373 16.75 -15.40 14.58
CA VAL A 373 17.92 -15.98 13.89
C VAL A 373 17.52 -17.03 12.85
N ALA A 374 16.51 -17.86 13.12
CA ALA A 374 15.98 -18.81 12.14
C ALA A 374 15.48 -18.08 10.88
N ALA A 375 14.72 -17.00 11.06
CA ALA A 375 14.24 -16.14 9.99
C ALA A 375 15.39 -15.43 9.25
N LEU A 376 16.43 -14.98 9.95
CA LEU A 376 17.64 -14.43 9.32
C LEU A 376 18.33 -15.46 8.41
N CYS A 377 18.59 -16.68 8.90
CA CYS A 377 19.17 -17.77 8.10
C CYS A 377 18.35 -18.06 6.84
N LEU A 378 17.02 -18.07 6.97
CA LEU A 378 16.12 -18.26 5.84
C LEU A 378 16.21 -17.11 4.83
N SER A 379 16.34 -15.86 5.29
CA SER A 379 16.49 -14.71 4.40
C SER A 379 17.76 -14.82 3.56
N LEU A 380 18.86 -15.31 4.15
CA LEU A 380 20.12 -15.56 3.46
C LEU A 380 19.99 -16.68 2.43
N SER A 381 19.24 -17.75 2.73
CA SER A 381 18.94 -18.83 1.78
C SER A 381 18.22 -18.33 0.53
N GLY A 382 17.17 -17.52 0.70
CA GLY A 382 16.45 -16.89 -0.41
C GLY A 382 17.34 -15.94 -1.22
N ALA A 383 18.17 -15.15 -0.54
CA ALA A 383 19.09 -14.20 -1.16
C ALA A 383 20.18 -14.90 -2.00
N LEU A 384 20.82 -15.96 -1.47
CA LEU A 384 21.80 -16.75 -2.19
C LEU A 384 21.17 -17.46 -3.40
N SER A 385 19.96 -18.00 -3.23
CA SER A 385 19.24 -18.63 -4.34
C SER A 385 18.92 -17.62 -5.46
N ALA A 386 18.48 -16.42 -5.11
CA ALA A 386 18.26 -15.33 -6.07
C ALA A 386 19.57 -14.90 -6.75
N MET A 387 20.68 -14.82 -5.99
CA MET A 387 22.00 -14.50 -6.54
C MET A 387 22.46 -15.54 -7.56
N VAL A 388 22.37 -16.84 -7.25
CA VAL A 388 22.75 -17.91 -8.18
C VAL A 388 21.94 -17.82 -9.46
N ALA A 389 20.62 -17.63 -9.36
CA ALA A 389 19.75 -17.45 -10.52
C ALA A 389 20.15 -16.21 -11.35
N ASN A 390 20.35 -15.04 -10.71
CA ASN A 390 20.78 -13.82 -11.41
C ASN A 390 22.16 -13.93 -12.06
N LEU A 391 23.12 -14.63 -11.45
CA LEU A 391 24.42 -14.92 -12.05
C LEU A 391 24.34 -15.87 -13.26
N THR A 392 23.16 -16.44 -13.51
CA THR A 392 22.88 -17.35 -14.63
C THR A 392 22.11 -16.66 -15.75
N VAL A 393 21.35 -15.61 -15.43
CA VAL A 393 20.66 -14.76 -16.42
C VAL A 393 21.69 -14.15 -17.37
N ASP A 394 21.40 -14.23 -18.67
CA ASP A 394 22.23 -13.75 -19.79
C ASP A 394 23.67 -14.27 -19.81
N LYS A 395 23.91 -15.37 -19.09
CA LYS A 395 25.21 -16.03 -19.07
C LYS A 395 25.37 -16.95 -20.29
N LYS A 396 26.44 -16.73 -21.05
CA LYS A 396 26.85 -17.61 -22.15
C LYS A 396 26.97 -19.07 -21.69
N GLY A 397 26.37 -19.99 -22.44
CA GLY A 397 26.33 -21.42 -22.13
C GLY A 397 25.14 -21.86 -21.26
N TYR A 398 24.26 -20.94 -20.88
CA TYR A 398 23.05 -21.18 -20.08
C TYR A 398 21.78 -20.78 -20.83
N GLU A 399 21.83 -20.71 -22.17
CA GLU A 399 20.72 -20.23 -23.00
C GLU A 399 19.45 -21.08 -22.84
N SER A 400 19.59 -22.39 -22.63
CA SER A 400 18.47 -23.32 -22.47
C SER A 400 17.72 -23.20 -21.14
N VAL A 401 18.27 -22.48 -20.16
CA VAL A 401 17.67 -22.34 -18.82
C VAL A 401 17.21 -20.92 -18.50
N GLN A 402 17.31 -19.98 -19.45
CA GLN A 402 17.03 -18.56 -19.22
C GLN A 402 15.62 -18.29 -18.70
N GLU A 403 14.60 -18.90 -19.30
CA GLU A 403 13.22 -18.79 -18.83
C GLU A 403 13.08 -19.28 -17.39
N THR A 404 13.64 -20.45 -17.09
CA THR A 404 13.64 -21.03 -15.74
C THR A 404 14.31 -20.10 -14.71
N VAL A 405 15.53 -19.63 -14.96
CA VAL A 405 16.25 -18.81 -13.96
C VAL A 405 15.62 -17.44 -13.76
N ARG A 406 14.96 -16.89 -14.79
CA ARG A 406 14.16 -15.65 -14.70
C ARG A 406 12.92 -15.82 -13.82
N GLU A 407 12.39 -17.04 -13.67
CA GLU A 407 11.32 -17.36 -12.70
C GLU A 407 11.87 -17.68 -11.30
N LEU A 408 13.06 -18.28 -11.19
CA LEU A 408 13.65 -18.64 -9.90
C LEU A 408 14.16 -17.42 -9.13
N ALA A 409 14.74 -16.42 -9.81
CA ALA A 409 15.31 -15.26 -9.12
C ALA A 409 14.26 -14.45 -8.32
N PRO A 410 13.06 -14.13 -8.86
CA PRO A 410 11.99 -13.50 -8.08
C PRO A 410 11.53 -14.32 -6.87
N ARG A 411 11.45 -15.65 -6.99
CA ARG A 411 11.09 -16.52 -5.86
C ARG A 411 12.08 -16.42 -4.70
N GLY A 412 13.37 -16.32 -5.00
CA GLY A 412 14.40 -16.11 -3.97
C GLY A 412 14.24 -14.75 -3.27
N GLN A 413 13.90 -13.69 -4.00
CA GLN A 413 13.58 -12.38 -3.40
C GLN A 413 12.32 -12.44 -2.53
N GLU A 414 11.28 -13.15 -2.96
CA GLU A 414 10.04 -13.32 -2.19
C GLU A 414 10.29 -14.03 -0.86
N ILE A 415 10.98 -15.18 -0.88
CA ILE A 415 11.38 -15.90 0.33
C ILE A 415 12.20 -15.00 1.26
N LYS A 416 13.18 -14.27 0.70
CA LYS A 416 13.99 -13.32 1.47
C LYS A 416 13.13 -12.28 2.18
N LEU A 417 12.21 -11.63 1.47
CA LEU A 417 11.36 -10.58 2.03
C LEU A 417 10.38 -11.11 3.08
N GLN A 418 9.77 -12.27 2.83
CA GLN A 418 8.87 -12.90 3.81
C GLN A 418 9.63 -13.38 5.06
N ALA A 419 10.86 -13.87 4.89
CA ALA A 419 11.73 -14.24 6.00
C ALA A 419 12.15 -13.02 6.84
N LEU A 420 12.50 -11.89 6.22
CA LEU A 420 12.78 -10.65 6.94
C LEU A 420 11.56 -10.20 7.78
N GLN A 421 10.36 -10.28 7.22
CA GLN A 421 9.13 -9.99 7.99
C GLN A 421 8.95 -10.92 9.20
N CYS A 422 9.40 -12.17 9.10
CA CYS A 422 9.34 -13.12 10.23
C CYS A 422 10.28 -12.73 11.39
N ILE A 423 11.36 -11.99 11.14
CA ILE A 423 12.27 -11.49 12.19
C ILE A 423 11.51 -10.56 13.15
N ASP A 424 10.85 -9.54 12.60
CA ASP A 424 10.08 -8.59 13.41
C ASP A 424 8.81 -9.26 13.98
N ALA A 425 8.15 -10.14 13.21
CA ALA A 425 6.96 -10.85 13.69
C ALA A 425 7.23 -11.76 14.89
N ASP A 426 8.41 -12.36 14.97
CA ASP A 426 8.85 -13.20 16.11
C ASP A 426 8.94 -12.35 17.39
N THR A 427 9.58 -11.19 17.27
CA THR A 427 9.72 -10.22 18.37
C THR A 427 8.37 -9.63 18.77
N ASP A 428 7.52 -9.27 17.81
CA ASP A 428 6.17 -8.77 18.08
C ASP A 428 5.30 -9.82 18.77
N ALA A 429 5.37 -11.09 18.36
CA ALA A 429 4.64 -12.19 19.00
C ALA A 429 5.09 -12.41 20.45
N PHE A 430 6.41 -12.38 20.70
CA PHE A 430 6.96 -12.46 22.05
C PHE A 430 6.50 -11.30 22.94
N ASN A 431 6.59 -10.07 22.44
CA ASN A 431 6.16 -8.88 23.17
C ASN A 431 4.66 -8.92 23.48
N ALA A 432 3.83 -9.38 22.55
CA ALA A 432 2.40 -9.55 22.78
C ALA A 432 2.11 -10.58 23.89
N MET A 433 2.86 -11.68 23.93
CA MET A 433 2.75 -12.68 25.01
C MET A 433 3.13 -12.07 26.37
N MET A 434 4.18 -11.26 26.42
CA MET A 434 4.59 -10.56 27.66
C MET A 434 3.54 -9.55 28.15
N GLU A 435 2.90 -8.82 27.24
CA GLU A 435 1.79 -7.92 27.59
C GLU A 435 0.56 -8.71 28.08
N ALA A 436 0.22 -9.83 27.44
CA ALA A 436 -0.85 -10.70 27.91
C ALA A 436 -0.60 -11.22 29.34
N MET A 437 0.66 -11.54 29.68
CA MET A 437 1.04 -11.94 31.05
C MET A 437 0.86 -10.82 32.08
N ARG A 438 0.89 -9.55 31.67
CA ARG A 438 0.73 -8.37 32.54
C ARG A 438 -0.74 -7.99 32.74
N LEU A 439 -1.68 -8.57 31.99
CA LEU A 439 -3.10 -8.27 32.14
C LEU A 439 -3.61 -8.52 33.57
N PRO A 440 -4.59 -7.71 34.05
CA PRO A 440 -5.23 -7.89 35.35
C PRO A 440 -5.77 -9.31 35.55
N LYS A 441 -5.90 -9.71 36.83
CA LYS A 441 -6.31 -11.06 37.23
C LYS A 441 -7.02 -11.09 38.58
N LYS A 442 -7.72 -10.00 38.93
CA LYS A 442 -8.40 -9.85 40.22
C LYS A 442 -9.86 -10.27 40.17
N THR A 443 -10.52 -10.14 39.04
CA THR A 443 -11.92 -10.57 38.84
C THR A 443 -12.00 -11.76 37.89
N ASP A 444 -13.10 -12.51 37.94
CA ASP A 444 -13.32 -13.64 37.03
C ASP A 444 -13.37 -13.19 35.56
N GLU A 445 -13.93 -12.01 35.30
CA GLU A 445 -13.94 -11.37 33.97
C GLU A 445 -12.52 -11.04 33.49
N GLU A 446 -11.69 -10.44 34.36
CA GLU A 446 -10.29 -10.15 34.05
C GLU A 446 -9.48 -11.44 33.79
N ILE A 447 -9.70 -12.49 34.59
CA ILE A 447 -9.05 -13.78 34.42
C ILE A 447 -9.45 -14.42 33.09
N ALA A 448 -10.74 -14.37 32.72
CA ALA A 448 -11.21 -14.91 31.45
C ALA A 448 -10.59 -14.20 30.25
N VAL A 449 -10.55 -12.86 30.26
CA VAL A 449 -9.91 -12.05 29.21
C VAL A 449 -8.42 -12.36 29.13
N ARG A 450 -7.73 -12.40 30.27
CA ARG A 450 -6.31 -12.73 30.34
C ARG A 450 -6.02 -14.12 29.79
N ASN A 451 -6.79 -15.14 30.15
CA ASN A 451 -6.58 -16.51 29.67
C ASN A 451 -6.81 -16.63 28.16
N ALA A 452 -7.86 -15.99 27.64
CA ALA A 452 -8.12 -15.95 26.21
C ALA A 452 -6.97 -15.26 25.44
N GLU A 453 -6.46 -14.16 25.97
CA GLU A 453 -5.36 -13.44 25.35
C GLU A 453 -4.01 -14.18 25.44
N MET A 454 -3.76 -14.87 26.56
CA MET A 454 -2.61 -15.77 26.72
C MET A 454 -2.64 -16.92 25.72
N GLU A 455 -3.80 -17.57 25.53
CA GLU A 455 -3.95 -18.63 24.52
C GLU A 455 -3.67 -18.08 23.12
N ARG A 456 -4.32 -16.97 22.76
CA ARG A 456 -4.18 -16.33 21.45
C ARG A 456 -2.74 -15.95 21.13
N THR A 457 -2.05 -15.31 22.08
CA THR A 457 -0.67 -14.85 21.90
C THR A 457 0.32 -16.02 21.90
N THR A 458 0.07 -17.08 22.67
CA THR A 458 0.88 -18.31 22.63
C THR A 458 0.74 -19.03 21.29
N GLN A 459 -0.48 -19.17 20.76
CA GLN A 459 -0.71 -19.72 19.43
C GLN A 459 -0.01 -18.86 18.36
N GLN A 460 -0.02 -17.54 18.48
CA GLN A 460 0.71 -16.65 17.57
C GLN A 460 2.23 -16.87 17.65
N ALA A 461 2.80 -17.03 18.85
CA ALA A 461 4.21 -17.34 19.06
C ALA A 461 4.63 -18.72 18.52
N ILE A 462 3.68 -19.63 18.31
CA ILE A 462 3.88 -20.92 17.64
C ILE A 462 3.77 -20.77 16.11
N LEU A 463 2.79 -20.00 15.64
CA LEU A 463 2.49 -19.82 14.22
C LEU A 463 3.59 -19.06 13.46
N VAL A 464 4.29 -18.12 14.11
CA VAL A 464 5.37 -17.36 13.45
C VAL A 464 6.59 -18.26 13.11
N PRO A 465 7.16 -19.04 14.05
CA PRO A 465 8.15 -20.05 13.71
C PRO A 465 7.63 -21.11 12.74
N PHE A 466 6.37 -21.53 12.87
CA PHE A 466 5.77 -22.47 11.91
C PHE A 466 5.74 -21.90 10.47
N ARG A 467 5.42 -20.61 10.30
CA ARG A 467 5.52 -19.94 9.00
C ARG A 467 6.97 -19.90 8.49
N THR A 468 7.93 -19.67 9.37
CA THR A 468 9.37 -19.73 9.02
C THR A 468 9.76 -21.12 8.53
N LEU A 469 9.23 -22.18 9.15
CA LEU A 469 9.47 -23.56 8.73
C LEU A 469 8.81 -23.90 7.38
N GLU A 470 7.59 -23.43 7.12
CA GLU A 470 6.96 -23.55 5.79
C GLU A 470 7.82 -22.90 4.71
N LEU A 471 8.30 -21.68 4.96
CA LEU A 471 9.19 -20.98 4.04
C LEU A 471 10.55 -21.66 3.88
N ALA A 472 11.08 -22.28 4.93
CA ALA A 472 12.32 -23.05 4.85
C ALA A 472 12.20 -24.24 3.89
N TRP A 473 11.02 -24.88 3.83
CA TRP A 473 10.76 -25.91 2.82
C TRP A 473 10.74 -25.34 1.40
N GLU A 474 10.08 -24.20 1.18
CA GLU A 474 10.09 -23.52 -0.12
C GLU A 474 11.50 -23.10 -0.54
N ALA A 475 12.31 -22.61 0.41
CA ALA A 475 13.70 -22.24 0.21
C ALA A 475 14.58 -23.44 -0.14
N MET A 476 14.36 -24.58 0.51
CA MET A 476 15.05 -25.83 0.21
C MET A 476 14.77 -26.31 -1.21
N GLN A 477 13.50 -26.27 -1.63
CA GLN A 477 13.11 -26.61 -3.00
C GLN A 477 13.73 -25.66 -4.03
N LEU A 478 13.83 -24.37 -3.70
CA LEU A 478 14.47 -23.39 -4.56
C LEU A 478 15.99 -23.64 -4.66
N ALA A 479 16.65 -23.91 -3.53
CA ALA A 479 18.07 -24.24 -3.47
C ALA A 479 18.43 -25.45 -4.34
N ASP A 480 17.59 -26.52 -4.29
CA ASP A 480 17.77 -27.70 -5.14
C ASP A 480 17.70 -27.37 -6.63
N LYS A 481 16.69 -26.59 -7.03
CA LYS A 481 16.52 -26.17 -8.42
C LYS A 481 17.69 -25.32 -8.91
N VAL A 482 18.13 -24.33 -8.13
CA VAL A 482 19.26 -23.48 -8.55
C VAL A 482 20.59 -24.25 -8.54
N ALA A 483 20.74 -25.30 -7.73
CA ALA A 483 21.90 -26.20 -7.81
C ALA A 483 21.94 -26.98 -9.13
N ASP A 484 20.77 -27.30 -9.71
CA ASP A 484 20.67 -28.02 -10.98
C ASP A 484 20.93 -27.12 -12.19
N VAL A 485 20.20 -26.01 -12.29
CA VAL A 485 20.18 -25.16 -13.49
C VAL A 485 21.04 -23.91 -13.40
N GLY A 486 21.47 -23.55 -12.19
CA GLY A 486 22.22 -22.34 -11.93
C GLY A 486 23.66 -22.44 -12.41
N ASN A 487 24.30 -21.27 -12.46
CA ASN A 487 25.70 -21.09 -12.81
C ASN A 487 26.59 -22.03 -11.99
N ALA A 488 27.28 -22.96 -12.66
CA ALA A 488 28.17 -23.95 -12.05
C ALA A 488 29.29 -23.33 -11.19
N ASN A 489 29.73 -22.10 -11.50
CA ASN A 489 30.72 -21.39 -10.69
C ASN A 489 30.17 -20.86 -9.36
N ALA A 490 28.85 -20.88 -9.19
CA ALA A 490 28.14 -20.48 -7.98
C ALA A 490 27.45 -21.68 -7.30
N ILE A 491 27.87 -22.90 -7.61
CA ILE A 491 27.26 -24.11 -7.03
C ILE A 491 27.49 -24.21 -5.50
N SER A 492 28.62 -23.68 -5.02
CA SER A 492 28.87 -23.55 -3.57
C SER A 492 27.80 -22.71 -2.90
N ASP A 493 27.36 -21.61 -3.54
CA ASP A 493 26.34 -20.71 -3.01
C ASP A 493 24.97 -21.38 -2.94
N ALA A 494 24.63 -22.22 -3.92
CA ALA A 494 23.42 -23.06 -3.86
C ALA A 494 23.46 -24.05 -2.69
N GLY A 495 24.63 -24.58 -2.35
CA GLY A 495 24.82 -25.45 -1.18
C GLY A 495 24.66 -24.72 0.14
N VAL A 496 25.26 -23.53 0.25
CA VAL A 496 25.07 -22.69 1.44
C VAL A 496 23.61 -22.27 1.58
N ALA A 497 22.90 -22.02 0.48
CA ALA A 497 21.45 -21.76 0.51
C ALA A 497 20.67 -22.95 1.10
N ALA A 498 20.99 -24.19 0.73
CA ALA A 498 20.37 -25.37 1.32
C ALA A 498 20.70 -25.55 2.80
N LEU A 499 21.97 -25.38 3.20
CA LEU A 499 22.39 -25.50 4.60
C LEU A 499 21.74 -24.45 5.52
N THR A 500 21.63 -23.22 5.05
CA THR A 500 20.97 -22.13 5.79
C THR A 500 19.46 -22.35 5.89
N ALA A 501 18.81 -22.86 4.85
CA ALA A 501 17.40 -23.30 4.92
C ALA A 501 17.19 -24.45 5.91
N LEU A 502 18.08 -25.45 5.93
CA LEU A 502 18.00 -26.54 6.90
C LEU A 502 18.16 -26.04 8.34
N SER A 503 19.11 -25.13 8.55
CA SER A 503 19.35 -24.50 9.86
C SER A 503 18.13 -23.72 10.31
N ALA A 504 17.51 -22.94 9.41
CA ALA A 504 16.27 -22.24 9.68
C ALA A 504 15.13 -23.20 10.03
N ALA A 505 14.95 -24.30 9.29
CA ALA A 505 13.91 -25.29 9.55
C ALA A 505 14.05 -25.91 10.96
N LYS A 506 15.25 -26.36 11.33
CA LYS A 506 15.50 -26.94 12.67
C LYS A 506 15.35 -25.90 13.79
N ALA A 507 15.88 -24.70 13.59
CA ALA A 507 15.76 -23.63 14.57
C ALA A 507 14.30 -23.18 14.77
N ALA A 508 13.52 -23.09 13.68
CA ALA A 508 12.09 -22.82 13.75
C ALA A 508 11.36 -23.93 14.54
N ASP A 509 11.66 -25.20 14.28
CA ASP A 509 11.08 -26.33 15.02
C ASP A 509 11.38 -26.26 16.53
N TYR A 510 12.59 -25.88 16.94
CA TYR A 510 12.90 -25.66 18.36
C TYR A 510 12.03 -24.57 18.98
N ASN A 511 11.75 -23.48 18.25
CA ASN A 511 10.89 -22.39 18.72
C ASN A 511 9.39 -22.78 18.72
N ILE A 512 8.97 -23.70 17.85
CA ILE A 512 7.63 -24.32 17.91
C ILE A 512 7.54 -25.18 19.17
N LEU A 513 8.48 -26.11 19.35
CA LEU A 513 8.46 -27.10 20.43
C LEU A 513 8.51 -26.48 21.82
N ILE A 514 9.25 -25.38 22.02
CA ILE A 514 9.32 -24.70 23.32
C ILE A 514 8.02 -23.98 23.69
N ASN A 515 7.26 -23.50 22.70
CA ASN A 515 6.01 -22.76 22.92
C ASN A 515 4.78 -23.68 22.97
N LEU A 516 4.81 -24.84 22.32
CA LEU A 516 3.70 -25.81 22.30
C LEU A 516 3.11 -26.11 23.69
N PRO A 517 3.89 -26.35 24.76
CA PRO A 517 3.34 -26.60 26.09
C PRO A 517 2.48 -25.45 26.66
N GLY A 518 2.64 -24.23 26.16
CA GLY A 518 1.88 -23.07 26.63
C GLY A 518 0.45 -22.97 26.09
N SER A 519 0.12 -23.71 25.02
CA SER A 519 -1.24 -23.74 24.45
C SER A 519 -2.11 -24.81 25.11
N THR A 520 -3.36 -24.46 25.37
CA THR A 520 -4.39 -25.34 25.95
C THR A 520 -5.16 -26.14 24.90
N ASP A 521 -5.06 -25.77 23.62
CA ASP A 521 -5.71 -26.48 22.52
C ASP A 521 -4.89 -27.72 22.07
N GLU A 522 -5.28 -28.90 22.55
CA GLU A 522 -4.63 -30.17 22.21
C GLU A 522 -4.71 -30.53 20.72
N ALA A 523 -5.79 -30.14 20.02
CA ALA A 523 -5.93 -30.42 18.60
C ALA A 523 -4.96 -29.56 17.78
N PHE A 524 -4.87 -28.27 18.11
CA PHE A 524 -3.88 -27.36 17.53
C PHE A 524 -2.45 -27.87 17.76
N LYS A 525 -2.11 -28.28 18.99
CA LYS A 525 -0.78 -28.81 19.30
C LYS A 525 -0.42 -30.06 18.51
N ALA A 526 -1.36 -31.00 18.41
CA ALA A 526 -1.14 -32.25 17.66
C ALA A 526 -0.96 -31.99 16.16
N ASP A 527 -1.77 -31.10 15.57
CA ASP A 527 -1.65 -30.69 14.16
C ASP A 527 -0.27 -30.07 13.88
N ILE A 528 0.07 -29.01 14.62
CA ILE A 528 1.33 -28.27 14.41
C ILE A 528 2.53 -29.17 14.60
N LYS A 529 2.55 -30.00 15.65
CA LYS A 529 3.67 -30.92 15.92
C LYS A 529 3.87 -31.92 14.78
N THR A 530 2.79 -32.46 14.23
CA THR A 530 2.85 -33.42 13.12
C THR A 530 3.39 -32.75 11.86
N ARG A 531 2.79 -31.63 11.46
CA ARG A 531 3.17 -30.89 10.25
C ARG A 531 4.60 -30.36 10.33
N ALA A 532 5.01 -29.85 11.49
CA ALA A 532 6.37 -29.36 11.70
C ALA A 532 7.39 -30.50 11.56
N GLY A 533 7.16 -31.64 12.22
CA GLY A 533 8.04 -32.80 12.12
C GLY A 533 8.18 -33.33 10.69
N GLU A 534 7.08 -33.37 9.93
CA GLU A 534 7.12 -33.73 8.51
C GLU A 534 7.96 -32.76 7.66
N LEU A 535 7.78 -31.45 7.86
CA LEU A 535 8.53 -30.43 7.12
C LEU A 535 10.03 -30.47 7.44
N VAL A 536 10.41 -30.63 8.70
CA VAL A 536 11.82 -30.77 9.10
C VAL A 536 12.43 -32.02 8.46
N SER A 537 11.72 -33.15 8.48
CA SER A 537 12.20 -34.38 7.85
C SER A 537 12.38 -34.23 6.33
N LYS A 538 11.44 -33.55 5.65
CA LYS A 538 11.55 -33.25 4.22
C LYS A 538 12.76 -32.35 3.92
N CYS A 539 12.95 -31.30 4.72
CA CYS A 539 14.10 -30.40 4.59
C CYS A 539 15.43 -31.14 4.78
N GLN A 540 15.52 -32.02 5.78
CA GLN A 540 16.72 -32.82 6.04
C GLN A 540 17.07 -33.72 4.85
N THR A 541 16.10 -34.53 4.40
CA THR A 541 16.31 -35.46 3.28
C THR A 541 16.75 -34.72 2.01
N LEU A 542 16.14 -33.58 1.70
CA LEU A 542 16.49 -32.80 0.51
C LEU A 542 17.86 -32.11 0.66
N ALA A 543 18.18 -31.58 1.84
CA ALA A 543 19.49 -31.01 2.11
C ALA A 543 20.63 -32.03 1.92
N ASP A 544 20.45 -33.27 2.40
CA ASP A 544 21.44 -34.35 2.25
C ASP A 544 21.64 -34.72 0.76
N ALA A 545 20.56 -34.70 -0.02
CA ALA A 545 20.61 -34.93 -1.47
C ALA A 545 21.33 -33.80 -2.20
N ILE A 546 21.07 -32.54 -1.84
CA ILE A 546 21.76 -31.36 -2.40
C ILE A 546 23.24 -31.40 -2.03
N GLU A 547 23.59 -31.68 -0.77
CA GLU A 547 24.99 -31.76 -0.34
C GLU A 547 25.74 -32.84 -1.14
N THR A 548 25.13 -34.01 -1.31
CA THR A 548 25.69 -35.09 -2.14
C THR A 548 25.89 -34.62 -3.59
N LYS A 549 24.89 -33.97 -4.18
CA LYS A 549 24.95 -33.41 -5.54
C LYS A 549 26.10 -32.42 -5.70
N ILE A 550 26.28 -31.54 -4.73
CA ILE A 550 27.32 -30.50 -4.74
C ILE A 550 28.71 -31.11 -4.55
N ARG A 551 28.87 -32.02 -3.59
CA ARG A 551 30.15 -32.72 -3.37
C ARG A 551 30.60 -33.50 -4.59
N ASN A 552 29.68 -34.08 -5.36
CA ASN A 552 30.00 -34.78 -6.60
C ASN A 552 30.41 -33.86 -7.76
N ARG A 553 30.25 -32.53 -7.64
CA ARG A 553 30.67 -31.54 -8.65
C ARG A 553 32.05 -30.93 -8.36
N PHE A 554 32.61 -31.18 -7.18
CA PHE A 554 34.00 -30.87 -6.82
C PHE A 554 34.87 -32.12 -7.00
#